data_AF-A0A926NAU8-F1
#
_entry.id   AF-A0A926NAU8-F1
#
_cell.length_a   1.000
_cell.length_b   1.000
_cell.length_c   1.000
_cell.angle_alpha   90.00
_cell.angle_beta   90.00
_cell.angle_gamma   90.00
#
_symmetry.space_group_name_H-M   'P 1'
#
loop_
_entity.id
_entity.type
_entity.pdbx_description
1 polymer ?
#
loop_
_entity_poly.entity_id
_entity_poly.type
_entity_poly.pdbx_seq_one_letter_code
_entity_poly.pdbx_strand_id
1 'polypeptide(L)'
;MNKMINQLTELQGPYFHLFVGKEKEFNEIYTSMLEHKPQTRSFYVEGEKCKTYASFDIEFSTKLDLDISYFETGGGLGEALNQELEWEGWNGFVLMINHYWEFLQYENSSVRRILTDSVYEWVNGRDFDPECSTPPMPFHVVFQCDSGDEEELIEKMKSSNIEEYDIIRSEDIIQDL
;
A
#
# COMPACT_ATOMS: atom_id res chain seq x y z
N MET A 1 21.80 -4.45 2.75
CA MET A 1 20.36 -4.31 3.03
C MET A 1 19.87 -3.13 2.22
N ASN A 2 19.01 -3.42 1.24
CA ASN A 2 18.57 -2.49 0.21
C ASN A 2 18.08 -1.16 0.81
N LYS A 3 18.60 -0.03 0.29
CA LYS A 3 18.23 1.33 0.72
C LYS A 3 16.72 1.57 0.63
N MET A 4 16.06 0.99 -0.38
CA MET A 4 14.60 1.02 -0.53
C MET A 4 13.89 0.36 0.66
N ILE A 5 14.31 -0.86 1.04
CA ILE A 5 13.67 -1.62 2.11
C ILE A 5 13.74 -0.88 3.44
N ASN A 6 14.81 -0.10 3.67
CA ASN A 6 14.88 0.77 4.83
C ASN A 6 13.91 1.95 4.71
N GLN A 7 13.87 2.62 3.55
CA GLN A 7 12.95 3.74 3.29
C GLN A 7 11.49 3.35 3.50
N LEU A 8 11.07 2.15 3.08
CA LEU A 8 9.70 1.64 3.27
C LEU A 8 9.33 1.32 4.73
N THR A 9 10.25 1.52 5.67
CA THR A 9 10.02 1.29 7.11
C THR A 9 10.20 2.55 7.96
N GLU A 10 10.47 3.68 7.32
CA GLU A 10 10.78 4.95 8.00
C GLU A 10 9.57 5.88 7.97
N LEU A 11 9.30 6.58 9.08
CA LEU A 11 8.30 7.64 9.10
C LEU A 11 8.84 8.89 8.40
N GLN A 12 9.13 8.77 7.10
CA GLN A 12 9.68 9.81 6.26
C GLN A 12 9.11 9.69 4.86
N GLY A 13 8.49 10.78 4.39
CA GLY A 13 7.94 10.85 3.05
C GLY A 13 9.03 10.83 1.95
N PRO A 14 8.63 10.52 0.70
CA PRO A 14 7.26 10.25 0.28
C PRO A 14 6.76 8.85 0.73
N TYR A 15 5.45 8.77 0.96
CA TYR A 15 4.80 7.54 1.43
C TYR A 15 4.20 6.71 0.29
N PHE A 16 4.05 7.30 -0.89
CA PHE A 16 3.68 6.61 -2.12
C PHE A 16 4.91 6.37 -2.99
N HIS A 17 4.96 5.21 -3.63
CA HIS A 17 6.09 4.79 -4.44
C HIS A 17 5.61 4.12 -5.72
N LEU A 18 6.32 4.36 -6.82
CA LEU A 18 6.14 3.69 -8.09
C LEU A 18 7.36 2.79 -8.36
N PHE A 19 7.19 1.49 -8.26
CA PHE A 19 8.18 0.51 -8.68
C PHE A 19 8.04 0.20 -10.18
N VAL A 20 9.09 0.49 -10.94
CA VAL A 20 9.17 0.23 -12.38
C VAL A 20 10.09 -0.97 -12.60
N GLY A 21 9.49 -2.11 -12.97
CA GLY A 21 10.20 -3.37 -13.10
C GLY A 21 9.24 -4.54 -13.25
N LYS A 22 9.79 -5.75 -13.44
CA LYS A 22 8.96 -6.94 -13.62
C LYS A 22 8.32 -7.37 -12.31
N GLU A 23 7.15 -7.98 -12.41
CA GLU A 23 6.44 -8.56 -11.26
C GLU A 23 7.31 -9.55 -10.44
N LYS A 24 8.19 -10.31 -11.10
CA LYS A 24 9.14 -11.19 -10.40
C LYS A 24 10.05 -10.43 -9.44
N GLU A 25 10.57 -9.29 -9.89
CA GLU A 25 11.48 -8.44 -9.11
C GLU A 25 10.73 -7.75 -7.97
N PHE A 26 9.48 -7.37 -8.22
CA PHE A 26 8.59 -6.82 -7.20
C PHE A 26 8.28 -7.83 -6.08
N ASN A 27 8.03 -9.09 -6.44
CA ASN A 27 7.84 -10.19 -5.49
C ASN A 27 9.10 -10.49 -4.66
N GLU A 28 10.29 -10.34 -5.24
CA GLU A 28 11.56 -10.48 -4.51
C GLU A 28 11.69 -9.39 -3.43
N ILE A 29 11.26 -8.16 -3.72
CA ILE A 29 11.22 -7.08 -2.71
C ILE A 29 10.24 -7.41 -1.59
N TYR A 30 9.04 -7.90 -1.93
CA TYR A 30 8.06 -8.31 -0.93
C TYR A 30 8.60 -9.43 -0.02
N THR A 31 9.23 -10.45 -0.61
CA THR A 31 9.88 -11.54 0.14
C THR A 31 10.97 -10.99 1.07
N SER A 32 11.79 -10.07 0.57
CA SER A 32 12.85 -9.44 1.35
C SER A 32 12.32 -8.59 2.51
N MET A 33 11.19 -7.91 2.34
CA MET A 33 10.49 -7.21 3.42
C MET A 33 10.07 -8.18 4.54
N LEU A 34 9.46 -9.31 4.19
CA LEU A 34 9.05 -10.33 5.16
C LEU A 34 10.24 -10.92 5.92
N GLU A 35 11.36 -11.16 5.24
CA GLU A 35 12.55 -11.77 5.85
C GLU A 35 13.36 -10.81 6.72
N HIS A 36 13.48 -9.54 6.32
CA HIS A 36 14.40 -8.58 6.95
C HIS A 36 13.73 -7.49 7.76
N LYS A 37 12.42 -7.28 7.59
CA LYS A 37 11.63 -6.29 8.32
C LYS A 37 10.42 -6.94 9.00
N PRO A 38 10.60 -7.97 9.85
CA PRO A 38 9.50 -8.72 10.44
C PRO A 38 8.66 -7.93 11.45
N GLN A 39 9.05 -6.69 11.79
CA GLN A 39 8.27 -5.78 12.64
C GLN A 39 7.42 -4.80 11.81
N THR A 40 7.52 -4.84 10.49
CA THR A 40 6.70 -4.08 9.55
C THR A 40 5.74 -5.03 8.86
N ARG A 41 4.44 -4.81 9.03
CA ARG A 41 3.44 -5.65 8.39
C ARG A 41 3.38 -5.30 6.91
N SER A 42 3.70 -6.28 6.07
CA SER A 42 3.74 -6.11 4.61
C SER A 42 2.61 -6.88 3.97
N PHE A 43 1.88 -6.24 3.06
CA PHE A 43 0.77 -6.82 2.33
C PHE A 43 1.09 -6.85 0.84
N TYR A 44 0.66 -7.91 0.16
CA TYR A 44 0.78 -8.04 -1.29
C TYR A 44 -0.59 -8.26 -1.92
N VAL A 45 -1.06 -7.26 -2.64
CA VAL A 45 -2.37 -7.25 -3.31
C VAL A 45 -2.19 -7.46 -4.80
N GLU A 46 -3.00 -8.35 -5.35
CA GLU A 46 -3.02 -8.63 -6.79
C GLU A 46 -4.03 -7.71 -7.49
N GLY A 47 -3.55 -6.63 -8.13
CA GLY A 47 -4.41 -5.63 -8.75
C GLY A 47 -5.32 -6.18 -9.86
N GLU A 48 -4.86 -7.22 -10.56
CA GLU A 48 -5.64 -7.90 -11.61
C GLU A 48 -6.93 -8.56 -11.09
N LYS A 49 -7.00 -8.88 -9.79
CA LYS A 49 -8.20 -9.42 -9.13
C LYS A 49 -9.18 -8.32 -8.73
N CYS A 50 -8.74 -7.07 -8.70
CA CYS A 50 -9.51 -5.93 -8.19
C CYS A 50 -10.26 -5.18 -9.31
N LYS A 51 -10.84 -5.90 -10.28
CA LYS A 51 -11.56 -5.32 -11.43
C LYS A 51 -12.93 -4.71 -11.09
N THR A 52 -13.46 -4.96 -9.90
CA THR A 52 -14.74 -4.43 -9.39
C THR A 52 -14.59 -4.08 -7.91
N TYR A 53 -15.45 -3.22 -7.35
CA TYR A 53 -15.45 -2.95 -5.90
C TYR A 53 -15.61 -4.22 -5.06
N ALA A 54 -16.52 -5.12 -5.44
CA ALA A 54 -16.71 -6.38 -4.71
C ALA A 54 -15.45 -7.26 -4.73
N SER A 55 -14.79 -7.38 -5.89
CA SER A 55 -13.58 -8.19 -5.99
C SER A 55 -12.36 -7.51 -5.35
N PHE A 56 -12.36 -6.17 -5.28
CA PHE A 56 -11.42 -5.39 -4.51
C PHE A 56 -11.58 -5.62 -3.01
N ASP A 57 -12.79 -5.50 -2.47
CA ASP A 57 -13.05 -5.73 -1.04
C ASP A 57 -12.66 -7.16 -0.64
N ILE A 58 -12.98 -8.15 -1.49
CA ILE A 58 -12.57 -9.54 -1.28
C ILE A 58 -11.05 -9.70 -1.25
N GLU A 59 -10.34 -9.16 -2.25
CA GLU A 59 -8.89 -9.29 -2.33
C GLU A 59 -8.21 -8.59 -1.14
N PHE A 60 -8.59 -7.35 -0.83
CA PHE A 60 -8.04 -6.62 0.30
C PHE A 60 -8.36 -7.31 1.62
N SER A 61 -9.61 -7.73 1.85
CA SER A 61 -9.97 -8.46 3.07
C SER A 61 -9.14 -9.72 3.22
N THR A 62 -8.96 -10.47 2.13
CA THR A 62 -8.18 -11.71 2.16
C THR A 62 -6.70 -11.45 2.44
N LYS A 63 -6.10 -10.45 1.80
CA LYS A 63 -4.65 -10.18 1.92
C LYS A 63 -4.28 -9.48 3.21
N LEU A 64 -5.20 -8.70 3.76
CA LEU A 64 -5.00 -7.99 5.02
C LEU A 64 -5.51 -8.81 6.22
N ASP A 65 -6.09 -9.99 5.98
CA ASP A 65 -6.72 -10.84 6.99
C ASP A 65 -7.83 -10.11 7.78
N LEU A 66 -8.66 -9.35 7.05
CA LEU A 66 -9.79 -8.61 7.60
C LEU A 66 -11.04 -9.49 7.59
N ASP A 67 -11.88 -9.35 8.62
CA ASP A 67 -13.19 -10.00 8.64
C ASP A 67 -14.11 -9.38 7.57
N ILE A 68 -14.45 -10.17 6.55
CA ILE A 68 -15.27 -9.72 5.42
C ILE A 68 -16.68 -9.28 5.83
N SER A 69 -17.18 -9.76 6.99
CA SER A 69 -18.48 -9.34 7.53
C SER A 69 -18.52 -7.85 7.87
N TYR A 70 -17.35 -7.22 8.09
CA TYR A 70 -17.22 -5.78 8.29
C TYR A 70 -17.75 -4.99 7.09
N PHE A 71 -17.38 -5.41 5.89
CA PHE A 71 -17.78 -4.78 4.63
C PHE A 71 -19.27 -4.97 4.34
N GLU A 72 -19.84 -6.12 4.74
CA GLU A 72 -21.28 -6.41 4.58
C GLU A 72 -22.16 -5.49 5.45
N THR A 73 -21.63 -4.95 6.55
CA THR A 73 -22.33 -4.02 7.45
C THR A 73 -22.21 -2.55 7.06
N GLY A 74 -21.52 -2.26 5.94
CA GLY A 74 -21.29 -0.90 5.45
C GLY A 74 -20.01 -0.26 5.97
N GLY A 75 -19.15 -1.02 6.65
CA GLY A 75 -17.79 -0.58 7.01
C GLY A 75 -16.91 -0.49 5.77
N GLY A 76 -16.20 0.63 5.61
CA GLY A 76 -15.32 0.85 4.47
C GLY A 76 -13.91 0.28 4.69
N LEU A 77 -13.17 -0.01 3.61
CA LEU A 77 -11.78 -0.47 3.72
C LEU A 77 -10.91 0.48 4.54
N GLY A 78 -11.17 1.79 4.49
CA GLY A 78 -10.45 2.77 5.32
C GLY A 78 -10.65 2.51 6.81
N GLU A 79 -11.88 2.24 7.25
CA GLU A 79 -12.16 1.91 8.65
C GLU A 79 -11.59 0.54 9.03
N ALA A 80 -11.64 -0.45 8.13
CA ALA A 80 -11.06 -1.77 8.37
C ALA A 80 -9.53 -1.74 8.50
N LEU A 81 -8.86 -1.03 7.58
CA LEU A 81 -7.42 -0.74 7.65
C LEU A 81 -7.05 -0.07 8.98
N ASN A 82 -7.95 0.74 9.52
CA ASN A 82 -7.69 1.52 10.71
C ASN A 82 -7.95 0.76 12.01
N GLN A 83 -9.05 0.00 12.09
CA GLN A 83 -9.50 -0.66 13.32
C GLN A 83 -8.84 -2.03 13.51
N GLU A 84 -8.64 -2.80 12.45
CA GLU A 84 -8.13 -4.18 12.54
C GLU A 84 -6.59 -4.23 12.62
N LEU A 85 -5.90 -3.24 12.05
CA LEU A 85 -4.42 -3.18 12.09
C LEU A 85 -3.85 -2.58 13.38
N GLU A 86 -4.69 -1.96 14.22
CA GLU A 86 -4.27 -1.21 15.42
C GLU A 86 -3.73 -2.10 16.57
N TRP A 87 -3.88 -3.43 16.50
CA TRP A 87 -3.81 -4.28 17.69
C TRP A 87 -2.54 -5.12 17.88
N GLU A 88 -1.56 -5.05 16.97
CA GLU A 88 -0.53 -6.09 16.87
C GLU A 88 0.93 -5.66 17.10
N GLY A 89 1.19 -4.46 17.64
CA GLY A 89 2.56 -4.07 18.03
C GLY A 89 3.53 -3.92 16.85
N TRP A 90 3.01 -3.71 15.64
CA TRP A 90 3.81 -3.42 14.45
C TRP A 90 4.45 -2.03 14.53
N ASN A 91 5.59 -1.88 13.87
CA ASN A 91 6.31 -0.61 13.74
C ASN A 91 5.94 0.16 12.46
N GLY A 92 5.04 -0.38 11.64
CA GLY A 92 4.62 0.23 10.38
C GLY A 92 4.00 -0.76 9.41
N PHE A 93 3.53 -0.23 8.29
CA PHE A 93 2.81 -0.95 7.26
C PHE A 93 3.38 -0.67 5.87
N VAL A 94 3.43 -1.70 5.03
CA VAL A 94 3.75 -1.57 3.61
C VAL A 94 2.70 -2.31 2.79
N LEU A 95 2.01 -1.58 1.92
CA LEU A 95 1.05 -2.14 0.98
C LEU A 95 1.68 -2.19 -0.41
N MET A 96 1.94 -3.38 -0.92
CA MET A 96 2.49 -3.62 -2.24
C MET A 96 1.38 -4.06 -3.19
N ILE A 97 1.24 -3.37 -4.32
CA ILE A 97 0.16 -3.62 -5.29
C ILE A 97 0.76 -3.77 -6.69
N ASN A 98 0.64 -4.95 -7.28
CA ASN A 98 0.95 -5.15 -8.70
C ASN A 98 -0.27 -4.77 -9.58
N HIS A 99 -0.05 -4.60 -10.88
CA HIS A 99 -1.13 -4.39 -11.86
C HIS A 99 -2.15 -3.31 -11.46
N TYR A 100 -1.72 -2.27 -10.74
CA TYR A 100 -2.63 -1.28 -10.17
C TYR A 100 -3.42 -0.54 -11.25
N TRP A 101 -2.93 -0.46 -12.49
CA TRP A 101 -3.69 0.16 -13.59
C TRP A 101 -5.01 -0.57 -13.91
N GLU A 102 -5.14 -1.86 -13.59
CA GLU A 102 -6.38 -2.61 -13.78
C GLU A 102 -7.46 -2.20 -12.78
N PHE A 103 -7.03 -1.74 -11.61
CA PHE A 103 -7.90 -1.17 -10.58
C PHE A 103 -8.63 0.09 -11.05
N LEU A 104 -8.03 0.82 -11.99
CA LEU A 104 -8.39 2.21 -12.32
C LEU A 104 -9.44 2.34 -13.42
N GLN A 105 -9.98 1.22 -13.93
CA GLN A 105 -10.90 1.22 -15.06
C GLN A 105 -12.36 1.52 -14.68
N TYR A 106 -12.76 1.34 -13.41
CA TYR A 106 -14.16 1.47 -12.99
C TYR A 106 -14.25 2.22 -11.64
N GLU A 107 -14.77 3.45 -11.67
CA GLU A 107 -15.10 4.26 -10.47
C GLU A 107 -13.97 4.46 -9.45
N ASN A 108 -13.02 5.26 -9.88
CA ASN A 108 -11.69 5.30 -9.33
C ASN A 108 -11.57 6.16 -8.04
N SER A 109 -12.47 7.13 -7.78
CA SER A 109 -12.28 8.10 -6.67
C SER A 109 -12.29 7.50 -5.26
N SER A 110 -13.08 6.46 -5.01
CA SER A 110 -13.33 5.99 -3.64
C SER A 110 -12.15 5.23 -3.06
N VAL A 111 -11.56 4.28 -3.80
CA VAL A 111 -10.41 3.50 -3.29
C VAL A 111 -9.15 4.34 -3.20
N ARG A 112 -8.92 5.24 -4.15
CA ARG A 112 -7.79 6.18 -4.06
C ARG A 112 -7.87 7.04 -2.83
N ARG A 113 -9.06 7.56 -2.56
CA ARG A 113 -9.33 8.32 -1.35
C ARG A 113 -9.09 7.47 -0.11
N ILE A 114 -9.52 6.21 -0.10
CA ILE A 114 -9.23 5.29 1.00
C ILE A 114 -7.72 5.16 1.23
N LEU A 115 -6.91 4.89 0.20
CA LEU A 115 -5.46 4.73 0.37
C LEU A 115 -4.78 6.03 0.85
N THR A 116 -5.17 7.17 0.29
CA THR A 116 -4.61 8.48 0.69
C THR A 116 -5.03 8.90 2.09
N ASP A 117 -6.30 8.75 2.43
CA ASP A 117 -6.83 9.02 3.78
C ASP A 117 -6.18 8.07 4.80
N SER A 118 -6.06 6.76 4.50
CA SER A 118 -5.37 5.80 5.38
C SER A 118 -3.90 6.15 5.60
N VAL A 119 -3.14 6.43 4.54
CA VAL A 119 -1.73 6.85 4.69
C VAL A 119 -1.63 8.11 5.55
N TYR A 120 -2.48 9.10 5.31
CA TYR A 120 -2.49 10.34 6.08
C TYR A 120 -2.78 10.08 7.57
N GLU A 121 -3.78 9.27 7.88
CA GLU A 121 -4.15 8.96 9.27
C GLU A 121 -3.04 8.20 10.01
N TRP A 122 -2.43 7.20 9.39
CA TRP A 122 -1.33 6.46 10.03
C TRP A 122 -0.09 7.32 10.23
N VAL A 123 0.31 8.09 9.22
CA VAL A 123 1.52 8.94 9.27
C VAL A 123 1.40 10.06 10.28
N ASN A 124 0.21 10.62 10.48
CA ASN A 124 0.00 11.69 11.47
C ASN A 124 -0.41 11.17 12.85
N GLY A 125 -0.70 9.87 12.96
CA GLY A 125 -1.34 9.31 14.13
C GLY A 125 -2.81 9.72 14.23
N ARG A 126 -3.51 9.13 15.18
CA ARG A 126 -4.95 9.31 15.37
C ARG A 126 -5.24 9.70 16.81
N ASP A 127 -6.13 10.67 16.98
CA ASP A 127 -6.55 11.21 18.28
C ASP A 127 -8.08 11.13 18.42
N PHE A 128 -8.66 9.98 18.06
CA PHE A 128 -10.11 9.76 18.11
C PHE A 128 -10.61 9.61 19.56
N ASP A 129 -9.77 9.12 20.47
CA ASP A 129 -10.03 9.02 21.91
C ASP A 129 -8.68 9.15 22.68
N PRO A 130 -8.59 9.96 23.75
CA PRO A 130 -7.38 10.05 24.59
C PRO A 130 -6.87 8.71 25.13
N GLU A 131 -7.73 7.69 25.23
CA GLU A 131 -7.36 6.34 25.68
C GLU A 131 -6.90 5.42 24.52
N CYS A 132 -7.20 5.79 23.26
CA CYS A 132 -6.86 5.06 22.04
C CYS A 132 -6.09 5.95 21.04
N SER A 133 -5.20 6.82 21.52
CA SER A 133 -4.37 7.62 20.63
C SER A 133 -3.32 6.73 19.96
N THR A 134 -3.40 6.55 18.65
CA THR A 134 -2.39 5.82 17.89
C THR A 134 -1.26 6.79 17.52
N PRO A 135 -0.01 6.54 17.94
CA PRO A 135 1.10 7.41 17.54
C PRO A 135 1.32 7.34 16.01
N PRO A 136 1.94 8.38 15.42
CA PRO A 136 2.42 8.35 14.05
C PRO A 136 3.20 7.07 13.72
N MET A 137 2.81 6.39 12.65
CA MET A 137 3.46 5.18 12.15
C MET A 137 3.64 5.21 10.63
N PRO A 138 4.76 4.69 10.11
CA PRO A 138 4.98 4.66 8.68
C PRO A 138 3.95 3.74 8.01
N PHE A 139 3.28 4.26 7.00
CA PHE A 139 2.45 3.49 6.07
C PHE A 139 2.90 3.86 4.67
N HIS A 140 3.56 2.93 3.99
CA HIS A 140 3.96 3.11 2.59
C HIS A 140 3.09 2.30 1.64
N VAL A 141 2.79 2.87 0.48
CA VAL A 141 2.10 2.18 -0.62
C VAL A 141 3.03 2.14 -1.81
N VAL A 142 3.25 0.95 -2.37
CA VAL A 142 4.10 0.74 -3.54
C VAL A 142 3.26 0.17 -4.67
N PHE A 143 3.12 0.93 -5.75
CA PHE A 143 2.50 0.49 -6.99
C PHE A 143 3.58 -0.06 -7.92
N GLN A 144 3.40 -1.25 -8.47
CA GLN A 144 4.28 -1.77 -9.51
C GLN A 144 3.71 -1.51 -10.91
N CYS A 145 4.59 -1.21 -11.86
CA CYS A 145 4.32 -1.36 -13.29
C CYS A 145 5.53 -1.87 -14.09
N ASP A 146 5.23 -2.41 -15.26
CA ASP A 146 6.25 -2.66 -16.27
C ASP A 146 6.75 -1.33 -16.85
N SER A 147 7.99 -1.30 -17.34
CA SER A 147 8.61 -0.09 -17.90
C SER A 147 7.84 0.50 -19.09
N GLY A 148 7.04 -0.29 -19.79
CA GLY A 148 6.20 0.17 -20.91
C GLY A 148 4.99 0.99 -20.47
N ASP A 149 4.59 0.87 -19.19
CA ASP A 149 3.35 1.43 -18.65
C ASP A 149 3.60 2.59 -17.66
N GLU A 150 4.87 2.99 -17.46
CA GLU A 150 5.29 4.01 -16.48
C GLU A 150 4.55 5.35 -16.68
N GLU A 151 4.52 5.86 -17.91
CA GLU A 151 3.89 7.15 -18.21
C GLU A 151 2.38 7.13 -17.92
N GLU A 152 1.69 6.06 -18.33
CA GLU A 152 0.25 5.90 -18.10
C GLU A 152 -0.05 5.82 -16.61
N LEU A 153 0.74 5.08 -15.84
CA LEU A 153 0.53 4.98 -14.39
C LEU A 153 0.83 6.30 -13.69
N ILE A 154 1.86 7.05 -14.11
CA ILE A 154 2.15 8.39 -13.58
C ILE A 154 0.98 9.36 -13.81
N GLU A 155 0.43 9.40 -15.03
CA GLU A 155 -0.73 10.25 -15.33
C GLU A 155 -1.92 9.89 -14.44
N LYS A 156 -2.14 8.59 -14.24
CA LYS A 156 -3.19 8.11 -13.35
C LYS A 156 -2.94 8.48 -11.90
N MET A 157 -1.72 8.32 -11.35
CA MET A 157 -1.36 8.75 -10.00
C MET A 157 -1.57 10.25 -9.80
N LYS A 158 -1.21 11.08 -10.78
CA LYS A 158 -1.47 12.53 -10.74
C LYS A 158 -2.95 12.88 -10.76
N SER A 159 -3.73 12.22 -11.63
CA SER A 159 -5.21 12.37 -11.65
C SER A 159 -5.90 11.91 -10.35
N SER A 160 -5.12 11.24 -9.49
CA SER A 160 -5.52 10.65 -8.22
C SER A 160 -5.09 11.49 -7.01
N ASN A 161 -4.55 12.69 -7.23
CA ASN A 161 -3.94 13.56 -6.20
C ASN A 161 -2.76 12.89 -5.46
N ILE A 162 -2.15 11.86 -6.03
CA ILE A 162 -0.87 11.33 -5.55
C ILE A 162 0.22 12.12 -6.27
N GLU A 163 0.56 13.27 -5.72
CA GLU A 163 1.54 14.20 -6.31
C GLU A 163 2.96 13.99 -5.74
N GLU A 164 3.05 13.52 -4.50
CA GLU A 164 4.31 13.22 -3.83
C GLU A 164 4.56 11.71 -3.84
N TYR A 165 5.44 11.27 -4.73
CA TYR A 165 5.87 9.88 -4.84
C TYR A 165 7.31 9.79 -5.33
N ASP A 166 8.00 8.71 -4.95
CA ASP A 166 9.29 8.35 -5.53
C ASP A 166 9.13 7.28 -6.60
N ILE A 167 10.01 7.31 -7.61
CA ILE A 167 10.10 6.25 -8.62
C ILE A 167 11.31 5.37 -8.29
N ILE A 168 11.07 4.09 -8.23
CA ILE A 168 12.02 3.06 -7.85
C ILE A 168 12.18 2.12 -9.04
N ARG A 169 13.38 1.98 -9.58
CA ARG A 169 13.62 1.10 -10.74
C ARG A 169 14.26 -0.20 -10.31
N SER A 170 13.87 -1.31 -10.93
CA SER A 170 14.42 -2.62 -10.56
C SER A 170 15.93 -2.73 -10.77
N GLU A 171 16.47 -2.04 -11.77
CA GLU A 171 17.91 -1.96 -12.06
C GLU A 171 18.73 -1.32 -10.93
N ASP A 172 18.11 -0.43 -10.13
CA ASP A 172 18.73 0.21 -8.96
C ASP A 172 18.72 -0.71 -7.72
N ILE A 173 18.02 -1.84 -7.79
CA ILE A 173 17.76 -2.74 -6.65
C ILE A 173 18.49 -4.06 -6.80
N ILE A 174 18.48 -4.65 -7.99
CA ILE A 174 19.06 -5.98 -8.25
C ILE A 174 20.59 -5.97 -8.10
N GLN A 175 21.24 -4.81 -8.17
CA GLN A 175 22.68 -4.70 -7.92
C GLN A 175 23.04 -4.91 -6.43
N ASP A 176 22.07 -4.81 -5.53
CA ASP A 176 22.24 -4.82 -4.07
C ASP A 176 21.51 -5.98 -3.34
N LEU A 177 20.90 -6.91 -4.09
CA LEU A 177 20.27 -8.16 -3.61
C LEU A 177 21.21 -9.36 -3.80
#